data_AF-A0A3M1CUU3-F1
#
_entry.id   AF-A0A3M1CUU3-F1
#
_cell.length_a   1.000
_cell.length_b   1.000
_cell.length_c   1.000
_cell.angle_alpha   90.00
_cell.angle_beta   90.00
_cell.angle_gamma   90.00
#
_symmetry.space_group_name_H-M   'P 1'
#
loop_
_entity.id
_entity.type
_entity.pdbx_description
1 polymer ?
#
loop_
_entity_poly.entity_id
_entity_poly.type
_entity_poly.pdbx_seq_one_letter_code
_entity_poly.pdbx_strand_id
1 'polypeptide(L)'
;MSGKPVVCIINTMKIIIRLALLSTLVVSTLLLSGCDKKRSETYDTFFQKGMQAFNDGRYAAARDEFARALKLKPSDRDAMYYMGVCYRNDFIYDSAMSYLKRADILHPKDREILKQLYDVSKALKD
;
A
#
# COMPACT_ATOMS: atom_id res chain seq x y z
N MET A 1 53.96 -26.22 -48.03
CA MET A 1 53.24 -26.52 -46.77
C MET A 1 53.18 -25.26 -45.91
N SER A 2 52.19 -24.38 -46.11
CA SER A 2 52.03 -23.16 -45.29
C SER A 2 50.55 -22.76 -45.26
N GLY A 3 49.83 -23.18 -44.21
CA GLY A 3 48.42 -22.82 -43.98
C GLY A 3 48.09 -22.56 -42.51
N LYS A 4 49.09 -22.66 -41.62
CA LYS A 4 48.92 -22.52 -40.17
C LYS A 4 48.69 -21.09 -39.66
N PRO A 5 49.21 -20.00 -40.26
CA PRO A 5 49.02 -18.65 -39.67
C PRO A 5 47.60 -18.11 -39.91
N VAL A 6 46.98 -18.41 -41.06
CA VAL A 6 45.68 -17.85 -41.44
C VAL A 6 44.54 -18.44 -40.60
N VAL A 7 44.59 -19.74 -40.30
CA VAL A 7 43.60 -20.43 -39.46
C VAL A 7 43.64 -19.92 -38.01
N CYS A 8 44.82 -19.59 -37.50
CA CYS A 8 44.99 -19.04 -36.16
C CYS A 8 44.34 -17.65 -36.03
N ILE A 9 44.56 -16.78 -37.03
CA ILE A 9 44.01 -15.41 -37.07
C ILE A 9 42.47 -15.43 -37.17
N ILE A 10 41.92 -16.32 -37.99
CA ILE A 10 40.45 -16.47 -38.11
C ILE A 10 39.82 -16.95 -36.80
N ASN A 11 40.50 -17.84 -36.07
CA ASN A 11 39.99 -18.37 -34.81
C ASN A 11 40.08 -17.34 -33.67
N THR A 12 41.16 -16.55 -33.61
CA THR A 12 41.27 -15.44 -32.65
C THR A 12 40.27 -14.32 -32.95
N MET A 13 40.04 -13.98 -34.21
CA MET A 13 38.98 -13.03 -34.60
C MET A 13 37.59 -13.52 -34.21
N LYS A 14 37.27 -14.81 -34.40
CA LYS A 14 35.99 -15.40 -33.96
C LYS A 14 35.79 -15.35 -32.44
N ILE A 15 36.85 -15.55 -31.65
CA ILE A 15 36.78 -15.48 -30.18
C ILE A 15 36.50 -14.05 -29.71
N ILE A 16 37.18 -13.06 -30.29
CA ILE A 16 36.98 -11.63 -29.96
C ILE A 16 35.56 -11.19 -30.30
N ILE A 17 35.04 -11.60 -31.46
CA ILE A 17 33.65 -11.30 -31.87
C ILE A 17 32.65 -11.93 -30.88
N ARG A 18 32.86 -13.18 -30.45
CA ARG A 18 31.98 -13.83 -29.45
C ARG A 18 32.02 -13.12 -28.10
N LEU A 19 33.19 -12.68 -27.64
CA LEU A 19 33.34 -11.95 -26.38
C LEU A 19 32.66 -10.57 -26.43
N ALA A 20 32.74 -9.87 -27.58
CA ALA A 20 32.06 -8.61 -27.81
C ALA A 20 30.52 -8.75 -27.90
N LEU A 21 30.03 -9.86 -28.46
CA LEU A 21 28.59 -10.18 -28.50
C LEU A 21 28.06 -10.59 -27.12
N LEU A 22 28.87 -11.28 -26.31
CA LEU A 22 28.50 -11.65 -24.94
C LEU A 22 28.45 -10.43 -24.02
N SER A 23 29.39 -9.50 -24.13
CA SER A 23 29.41 -8.30 -23.29
C SER A 23 28.23 -7.37 -23.58
N THR A 24 27.85 -7.20 -24.85
CA THR A 24 26.69 -6.40 -25.24
C THR A 24 25.36 -7.02 -24.79
N LEU A 25 25.24 -8.34 -24.83
CA LEU A 25 24.05 -9.05 -24.32
C LEU A 25 23.87 -8.85 -22.81
N VAL A 26 24.96 -8.91 -22.04
CA VAL A 26 24.95 -8.69 -20.58
C VAL A 26 24.53 -7.25 -20.24
N VAL A 27 25.08 -6.26 -20.95
CA VAL A 27 24.71 -4.84 -20.78
C VAL A 27 23.24 -4.60 -21.14
N SER A 28 22.73 -5.26 -22.19
CA SER A 28 21.32 -5.17 -22.59
C SER A 28 20.38 -5.77 -21.54
N THR A 29 20.74 -6.90 -20.91
CA THR A 29 19.97 -7.49 -19.82
C THR A 29 19.99 -6.66 -18.54
N LEU A 30 21.09 -5.95 -18.26
CA LEU A 30 21.16 -5.00 -17.13
C LEU A 30 20.21 -3.81 -17.30
N LEU A 31 20.05 -3.32 -18.54
CA LEU A 31 19.18 -2.18 -18.86
C LEU A 31 17.67 -2.51 -18.76
N LEU A 32 17.29 -3.79 -18.89
CA LEU A 32 15.90 -4.25 -18.82
C LEU A 32 15.39 -4.49 -17.39
N SER A 33 16.25 -4.40 -16.38
CA SER A 33 15.90 -4.73 -14.99
C SER A 33 15.35 -3.54 -14.18
N GLY A 34 15.24 -2.35 -14.76
CA GLY A 34 14.89 -1.11 -14.06
C GLY A 34 13.46 -0.62 -14.30
N CYS A 35 12.44 -1.41 -13.96
CA CYS A 35 11.07 -0.90 -13.83
C CYS A 35 10.64 -0.95 -12.36
N ASP A 36 11.23 -0.08 -11.54
CA ASP A 36 10.73 0.23 -10.22
C ASP A 36 9.38 0.95 -10.36
N LYS A 37 8.30 0.18 -10.41
CA LYS A 37 6.94 0.70 -10.26
C LYS A 37 6.80 1.17 -8.81
N LYS A 38 7.31 2.36 -8.52
CA LYS A 38 7.16 3.06 -7.24
C LYS A 38 5.67 3.09 -6.92
N ARG A 39 5.20 2.23 -6.02
CA ARG A 39 3.79 2.13 -5.64
C ARG A 39 3.43 3.46 -5.00
N SER A 40 2.74 4.33 -5.75
CA SER A 40 2.16 5.53 -5.19
C SER A 40 1.08 5.08 -4.21
N GLU A 41 1.33 5.25 -2.91
CA GLU A 41 0.35 4.91 -1.89
C GLU A 41 -0.75 5.98 -1.90
N THR A 42 -1.92 5.60 -2.43
CA THR A 42 -3.09 6.49 -2.54
C THR A 42 -4.02 6.32 -1.37
N TYR A 43 -4.94 7.29 -1.21
CA TYR A 43 -6.04 7.21 -0.25
C TYR A 43 -6.79 5.88 -0.37
N ASP A 44 -7.20 5.52 -1.60
CA ASP A 44 -7.98 4.31 -1.84
C ASP A 44 -7.19 3.05 -1.48
N THR A 45 -5.88 3.05 -1.71
CA THR A 45 -5.02 1.90 -1.35
C THR A 45 -5.02 1.66 0.16
N PHE A 46 -4.83 2.72 0.95
CA PHE A 46 -4.86 2.61 2.41
C PHE A 46 -6.26 2.28 2.91
N PHE A 47 -7.29 2.90 2.35
CA PHE A 47 -8.67 2.62 2.73
C PHE A 47 -9.05 1.15 2.48
N GLN A 48 -8.71 0.61 1.30
CA GLN A 48 -9.00 -0.79 0.97
C GLN A 48 -8.23 -1.78 1.86
N LYS A 49 -6.96 -1.49 2.18
CA LYS A 49 -6.20 -2.30 3.16
C LYS A 49 -6.85 -2.25 4.55
N GLY A 50 -7.31 -1.08 4.97
CA GLY A 50 -8.03 -0.89 6.23
C GLY A 50 -9.33 -1.69 6.26
N MET A 51 -10.11 -1.66 5.18
CA MET A 51 -11.33 -2.45 5.01
C MET A 51 -11.05 -3.95 5.05
N GLN A 52 -9.98 -4.41 4.40
CA GLN A 52 -9.58 -5.82 4.45
C GLN A 52 -9.25 -6.24 5.89
N ALA A 53 -8.41 -5.47 6.58
CA ALA A 53 -8.08 -5.74 7.98
C ALA A 53 -9.30 -5.68 8.90
N PHE A 54 -10.24 -4.76 8.64
CA PHE A 54 -11.49 -4.63 9.38
C PHE A 54 -12.38 -5.87 9.22
N ASN A 55 -12.56 -6.34 7.99
CA ASN A 55 -13.34 -7.55 7.70
C ASN A 55 -12.71 -8.81 8.31
N ASP A 56 -11.39 -8.83 8.41
CA ASP A 56 -10.64 -9.90 9.08
C ASP A 56 -10.66 -9.79 10.62
N GLY A 57 -11.36 -8.80 11.20
CA GLY A 57 -11.44 -8.56 12.65
C GLY A 57 -10.15 -8.00 13.26
N ARG A 58 -9.16 -7.63 12.44
CA ARG A 58 -7.88 -7.06 12.90
C ARG A 58 -8.01 -5.55 13.08
N TYR A 59 -8.78 -5.13 14.08
CA TYR A 59 -9.16 -3.72 14.27
C TYR A 59 -7.96 -2.78 14.49
N ALA A 60 -6.92 -3.22 15.21
CA ALA A 60 -5.70 -2.42 15.37
C ALA A 60 -5.01 -2.15 14.02
N ALA A 61 -4.81 -3.18 13.20
CA ALA A 61 -4.22 -3.03 11.87
C ALA A 61 -5.11 -2.21 10.92
N ALA A 62 -6.43 -2.37 11.03
CA ALA A 62 -7.39 -1.55 10.28
C ALA A 62 -7.24 -0.06 10.62
N ARG A 63 -7.11 0.29 11.90
CA ARG A 63 -6.84 1.67 12.34
C ARG A 63 -5.55 2.24 11.75
N ASP A 64 -4.48 1.45 11.69
CA ASP A 64 -3.21 1.93 11.14
C ASP A 64 -3.31 2.29 9.64
N GLU A 65 -4.08 1.50 8.88
CA GLU A 65 -4.35 1.76 7.47
C GLU A 65 -5.33 2.93 7.29
N PHE A 66 -6.42 3.00 8.06
CA PHE A 66 -7.34 4.15 8.03
C PHE A 66 -6.68 5.45 8.47
N ALA A 67 -5.76 5.43 9.43
CA ALA A 67 -4.98 6.59 9.82
C ALA A 67 -4.11 7.10 8.67
N ARG A 68 -3.53 6.21 7.86
CA ARG A 68 -2.81 6.58 6.63
C ARG A 68 -3.74 7.15 5.56
N ALA A 69 -4.95 6.60 5.42
CA ALA A 69 -5.97 7.18 4.55
C ALA A 69 -6.36 8.60 5.00
N LEU A 70 -6.61 8.80 6.30
CA LEU A 70 -6.94 10.11 6.88
C LEU A 70 -5.80 11.13 6.79
N LYS A 71 -4.53 10.71 6.73
CA LYS A 71 -3.42 11.63 6.42
C LYS A 71 -3.55 12.25 5.02
N LEU A 72 -4.13 11.52 4.07
CA LEU A 72 -4.34 11.97 2.69
C LEU A 72 -5.68 12.71 2.52
N LYS A 73 -6.73 12.27 3.21
CA LYS A 73 -8.04 12.93 3.25
C LYS A 73 -8.51 13.12 4.69
N PRO A 74 -8.11 14.23 5.36
CA PRO A 74 -8.36 14.42 6.79
C PRO A 74 -9.82 14.60 7.20
N SER A 75 -10.73 14.78 6.24
CA SER A 75 -12.17 14.98 6.43
C SER A 75 -13.02 13.84 5.85
N ASP A 76 -12.38 12.74 5.42
CA ASP A 76 -13.09 11.61 4.84
C ASP A 76 -14.04 10.97 5.86
N ARG A 77 -15.32 10.90 5.48
CA ARG A 77 -16.40 10.40 6.32
C ARG A 77 -16.20 8.94 6.68
N ASP A 78 -15.94 8.10 5.68
CA ASP A 78 -15.90 6.66 5.84
C ASP A 78 -14.69 6.26 6.67
N ALA A 79 -13.52 6.85 6.39
CA ALA A 79 -12.30 6.54 7.14
C ALA A 79 -12.42 6.93 8.63
N MET A 80 -13.07 8.06 8.95
CA MET A 80 -13.36 8.43 10.36
C MET A 80 -14.38 7.50 11.00
N TYR A 81 -15.43 7.15 10.27
CA TYR A 81 -16.46 6.22 10.72
C TYR A 81 -15.84 4.87 11.09
N TYR A 82 -15.08 4.26 10.18
CA TYR A 82 -14.45 2.97 10.42
C TYR A 82 -13.38 3.03 11.53
N MET A 83 -12.66 4.13 11.70
CA MET A 83 -11.80 4.34 12.88
C MET A 83 -12.61 4.25 14.18
N GLY A 84 -13.74 4.95 14.25
CA GLY A 84 -14.64 4.91 15.40
C GLY A 84 -15.18 3.51 15.68
N VAL A 85 -15.60 2.80 14.63
CA VAL A 85 -16.08 1.41 14.73
C VAL A 85 -14.98 0.46 15.20
N CYS A 86 -13.75 0.59 14.68
CA CYS A 86 -12.61 -0.22 15.14
C CYS A 86 -12.33 -0.02 16.63
N TYR A 87 -12.33 1.22 17.12
CA TYR A 87 -12.15 1.48 18.55
C TYR A 87 -13.28 0.93 19.40
N ARG A 88 -14.53 1.01 18.92
CA ARG A 88 -15.67 0.42 19.63
C ARG A 88 -15.53 -1.10 19.74
N ASN A 89 -15.12 -1.78 18.69
CA ASN A 89 -14.94 -3.24 18.71
C ASN A 89 -13.81 -3.69 19.64
N ASP A 90 -12.80 -2.84 19.86
CA ASP A 90 -11.76 -3.07 20.88
C ASP A 90 -12.18 -2.59 22.28
N PHE A 91 -13.46 -2.22 22.49
CA PHE A 91 -14.00 -1.69 23.75
C PHE A 91 -13.36 -0.37 24.23
N ILE A 92 -12.67 0.35 23.34
CA ILE A 92 -12.02 1.64 23.62
C ILE A 92 -13.01 2.77 23.31
N TYR A 93 -14.04 2.90 24.14
CA TYR A 93 -15.20 3.75 23.85
C TYR A 93 -14.89 5.25 23.81
N ASP A 94 -13.93 5.75 24.60
CA ASP A 94 -13.55 7.17 24.56
C ASP A 94 -12.98 7.58 23.20
N SER A 95 -12.10 6.76 22.65
CA SER A 95 -11.54 6.99 21.31
C SER A 95 -12.60 6.83 20.24
N ALA A 96 -13.47 5.82 20.35
CA ALA A 96 -14.59 5.63 19.43
C ALA A 96 -15.49 6.88 19.39
N MET A 97 -15.85 7.41 20.56
CA MET A 97 -16.67 8.62 20.71
C MET A 97 -16.00 9.83 20.04
N SER A 98 -14.69 10.01 20.23
CA SER A 98 -13.93 11.12 19.64
C SER A 98 -13.98 11.10 18.11
N TYR A 99 -13.68 9.96 17.48
CA TYR A 99 -13.69 9.84 16.02
C TYR A 99 -15.09 9.97 15.42
N LEU A 100 -16.09 9.35 16.04
CA LEU A 100 -17.48 9.43 15.57
C LEU A 100 -18.07 10.84 15.71
N LYS A 101 -17.74 11.58 16.79
CA LYS A 101 -18.15 12.98 16.92
C LYS A 101 -17.54 13.87 15.85
N ARG A 102 -16.26 13.67 15.53
CA ARG A 102 -15.61 14.39 14.44
C ARG A 102 -16.27 14.09 13.10
N ALA A 103 -16.64 12.84 12.86
CA ALA A 103 -17.38 12.45 11.67
C ALA A 103 -18.75 13.12 11.60
N ASP A 104 -19.50 13.19 12.71
CA ASP A 104 -20.81 13.87 12.79
C ASP A 104 -20.71 15.40 12.59
N ILE A 105 -19.66 16.04 13.13
CA ILE A 105 -19.42 17.47 12.91
C ILE A 105 -19.22 17.77 11.42
N LEU A 106 -18.50 16.91 10.71
CA LEU A 106 -18.21 17.08 9.28
C LEU A 106 -19.38 16.64 8.39
N HIS A 107 -20.12 15.62 8.82
CA HIS A 107 -21.21 14.98 8.08
C HIS A 107 -22.45 14.86 8.98
N PRO A 108 -23.11 15.99 9.27
CA PRO A 108 -24.21 16.01 10.23
C PRO A 108 -25.42 15.24 9.71
N LYS A 109 -26.18 14.64 10.63
CA LYS A 109 -27.40 13.84 10.33
C LYS A 109 -27.15 12.55 9.56
N ASP A 110 -25.90 12.10 9.51
CA ASP A 110 -25.57 10.78 9.00
C ASP A 110 -26.13 9.70 9.93
N ARG A 111 -27.12 8.94 9.45
CA ARG A 111 -27.81 7.92 10.26
C ARG A 111 -26.87 6.84 10.76
N GLU A 112 -25.84 6.51 9.98
CA GLU A 112 -24.91 5.45 10.33
C GLU A 112 -24.00 5.90 11.46
N ILE A 113 -23.44 7.11 11.36
CA ILE A 113 -22.62 7.72 12.43
C ILE A 113 -23.46 7.90 13.71
N LEU A 114 -24.69 8.43 13.58
CA LEU A 114 -25.57 8.65 14.74
C LEU A 114 -25.91 7.35 15.47
N LYS A 115 -26.12 6.25 14.74
CA LYS A 115 -26.34 4.93 15.33
C LYS A 115 -25.12 4.49 16.15
N GLN A 116 -23.92 4.61 15.59
CA GLN A 116 -22.71 4.22 16.32
C GLN A 116 -22.45 5.12 17.53
N LEU A 117 -22.73 6.42 17.43
CA LEU A 117 -22.62 7.34 18.56
C LEU A 117 -23.57 6.95 19.69
N TYR A 118 -24.81 6.59 19.36
CA TYR A 118 -25.77 6.10 20.35
C TYR A 118 -25.24 4.85 21.06
N ASP A 119 -24.79 3.85 20.31
CA ASP A 119 -24.28 2.58 20.85
C ASP A 119 -23.07 2.81 21.78
N VAL A 120 -22.10 3.64 21.36
CA VAL A 120 -20.93 3.99 22.19
C VAL A 120 -21.35 4.79 23.42
N SER A 121 -22.29 5.74 23.28
CA SER A 121 -22.76 6.56 24.41
C SER A 121 -23.48 5.75 25.48
N LYS A 122 -24.15 4.66 25.09
CA LYS A 122 -24.78 3.73 26.01
C LYS A 122 -23.72 2.93 26.76
N ALA A 123 -22.76 2.36 26.03
CA ALA A 123 -21.69 1.57 26.62
C ALA A 123 -20.78 2.37 27.59
N LEU A 124 -20.69 3.68 27.45
CA LEU A 124 -19.96 4.56 28.39
C LEU A 124 -20.74 4.86 29.68
N LYS A 125 -22.05 4.64 29.70
CA LYS A 125 -22.91 4.91 30.86
C LYS A 125 -23.15 3.66 31.72
N ASP A 126 -22.88 2.49 31.17
CA ASP A 126 -22.95 1.20 31.84
C ASP A 126 -21.64 0.91 32.60
#